data_AF-A0A935HZA1-F1
#
_entry.id   AF-A0A935HZA1-F1
#
_cell.length_a   1.000
_cell.length_b   1.000
_cell.length_c   1.000
_cell.angle_alpha   90.00
_cell.angle_beta   90.00
_cell.angle_gamma   90.00
#
_symmetry.space_group_name_H-M   'P 1'
#
loop_
_entity.id
_entity.type
_entity.pdbx_description
1 polymer ?
#
loop_
_entity_poly.entity_id
_entity_poly.type
_entity_poly.pdbx_seq_one_letter_code
_entity_poly.pdbx_strand_id
1 'polypeptide(L)'
;MEELQVDYPPKALNGETSVSSLGVGVHAYHMDSVKYSAMVECECHTPLSDGFSSPNHIGNTPDGIAEINFGPLSKTITVFEGGQFEPDPVWDRGTATCSNSYCHGNFKDGNLNSAPKWTDRESVKCGSCHGDPVTGNPNPLPNGNFFHPHFSNFTINTCYQCHGLVINPDGTIIDPEKHVNGVVNFNSR
;
A
#
# COMPACT_ATOMS: atom_id res chain seq x y z
N MET A 1 -23.70 -17.14 18.92
CA MET A 1 -23.16 -15.79 19.12
C MET A 1 -22.81 -15.29 17.74
N GLU A 2 -23.51 -14.25 17.29
CA GLU A 2 -23.27 -13.61 15.99
C GLU A 2 -21.80 -13.23 15.86
N GLU A 3 -21.14 -13.75 14.83
CA GLU A 3 -19.88 -13.20 14.36
C GLU A 3 -20.20 -11.85 13.71
N LEU A 4 -19.47 -10.81 14.12
CA LEU A 4 -19.59 -9.44 13.66
C LEU A 4 -19.48 -9.37 12.13
N GLN A 5 -20.48 -8.75 11.51
CA GLN A 5 -20.50 -8.37 10.10
C GLN A 5 -19.35 -7.39 9.82
N VAL A 6 -18.37 -7.79 9.00
CA VAL A 6 -17.34 -6.88 8.48
C VAL A 6 -17.58 -6.72 6.99
N ASP A 7 -18.48 -5.82 6.61
CA ASP A 7 -18.81 -5.53 5.21
C ASP A 7 -18.09 -4.26 4.73
N TYR A 8 -16.98 -4.36 3.99
CA TYR A 8 -16.40 -3.20 3.30
C TYR A 8 -15.76 -3.52 1.95
N PRO A 9 -16.54 -3.51 0.86
CA PRO A 9 -17.63 -4.46 0.68
C PRO A 9 -17.08 -5.85 0.28
N PRO A 10 -17.48 -6.96 0.93
CA PRO A 10 -17.08 -8.32 0.54
C PRO A 10 -17.84 -8.83 -0.69
N LYS A 11 -18.84 -8.07 -1.16
CA LYS A 11 -19.58 -8.30 -2.40
C LYS A 11 -19.73 -7.00 -3.17
N ALA A 12 -19.61 -7.07 -4.48
CA ALA A 12 -19.96 -5.94 -5.34
C ALA A 12 -21.47 -5.62 -5.26
N LEU A 13 -21.89 -4.43 -5.70
CA LEU A 13 -23.30 -4.01 -5.73
C LEU A 13 -24.22 -4.97 -6.51
N ASN A 14 -23.66 -5.70 -7.48
CA ASN A 14 -24.37 -6.72 -8.26
C ASN A 14 -24.31 -8.14 -7.64
N GLY A 15 -23.80 -8.27 -6.42
CA GLY A 15 -23.70 -9.54 -5.69
C GLY A 15 -22.47 -10.39 -6.02
N GLU A 16 -21.59 -9.93 -6.93
CA GLU A 16 -20.35 -10.64 -7.26
C GLU A 16 -19.44 -10.77 -6.04
N THR A 17 -18.81 -11.94 -5.91
CA THR A 17 -17.80 -12.26 -4.87
C THR A 17 -16.45 -12.64 -5.46
N SER A 18 -16.37 -12.80 -6.77
CA SER A 18 -15.15 -13.20 -7.45
C SER A 18 -14.24 -12.00 -7.67
N VAL A 19 -12.94 -12.17 -7.39
CA VAL A 19 -11.90 -11.18 -7.72
C VAL A 19 -11.73 -10.95 -9.22
N SER A 20 -12.43 -11.68 -10.09
CA SER A 20 -12.53 -11.31 -11.51
C SER A 20 -13.41 -10.06 -11.75
N SER A 21 -14.24 -9.68 -10.78
CA SER A 21 -15.10 -8.49 -10.83
C SER A 21 -14.39 -7.28 -10.27
N LEU A 22 -14.48 -6.13 -10.94
CA LEU A 22 -13.92 -4.87 -10.42
C LEU A 22 -14.56 -4.42 -9.11
N GLY A 23 -15.80 -4.83 -8.84
CA GLY A 23 -16.47 -4.53 -7.57
C GLY A 23 -15.95 -5.36 -6.39
N VAL A 24 -15.06 -6.33 -6.62
CA VAL A 24 -14.45 -7.18 -5.61
C VAL A 24 -12.92 -7.07 -5.73
N GLY A 25 -12.30 -6.44 -4.76
CA GLY A 25 -10.85 -6.24 -4.80
C GLY A 25 -10.24 -6.04 -3.42
N VAL A 26 -9.13 -5.31 -3.40
CA VAL A 26 -8.27 -5.19 -2.21
C VAL A 26 -8.80 -4.23 -1.13
N HIS A 27 -10.06 -3.77 -1.20
CA HIS A 27 -10.63 -2.85 -0.19
C HIS A 27 -10.48 -3.38 1.24
N ALA A 28 -10.96 -4.61 1.50
CA ALA A 28 -10.85 -5.25 2.80
C ALA A 28 -9.39 -5.39 3.26
N TYR A 29 -8.43 -5.51 2.34
CA TYR A 29 -7.02 -5.60 2.72
C TYR A 29 -6.44 -4.24 3.13
N HIS A 30 -6.87 -3.13 2.53
CA HIS A 30 -6.47 -1.81 3.04
C HIS A 30 -7.07 -1.52 4.42
N MET A 31 -8.29 -2.02 4.69
CA MET A 31 -8.97 -1.84 5.97
C MET A 31 -8.45 -2.79 7.07
N ASP A 32 -8.13 -4.05 6.74
CA ASP A 32 -7.88 -5.09 7.74
C ASP A 32 -6.42 -5.57 7.80
N SER A 33 -5.57 -5.23 6.81
CA SER A 33 -4.21 -5.74 6.76
C SER A 33 -3.26 -4.92 7.62
N VAL A 34 -2.74 -5.57 8.67
CA VAL A 34 -1.59 -5.10 9.46
C VAL A 34 -0.28 -5.78 9.06
N LYS A 35 -0.26 -6.52 7.93
CA LYS A 35 0.88 -7.37 7.55
C LYS A 35 2.12 -6.55 7.15
N TYR A 36 1.92 -5.52 6.33
CA TYR A 36 3.00 -4.71 5.78
C TYR A 36 2.86 -3.21 6.08
N SER A 37 1.66 -2.78 6.46
CA SER A 37 1.33 -1.39 6.78
C SER A 37 0.34 -1.37 7.92
N ALA A 38 0.17 -0.23 8.57
CA ALA A 38 -1.03 -0.01 9.36
C ALA A 38 -2.28 0.01 8.46
N MET A 39 -3.45 -0.01 9.10
CA MET A 39 -4.74 0.17 8.43
C MET A 39 -4.76 1.50 7.65
N VAL A 40 -5.29 1.45 6.43
CA VAL A 40 -5.43 2.58 5.53
C VAL A 40 -6.93 2.85 5.34
N GLU A 41 -7.45 3.83 6.09
CA GLU A 41 -8.87 4.16 6.04
C GLU A 41 -9.16 5.20 4.95
N CYS A 42 -10.05 4.85 4.02
CA CYS A 42 -10.70 5.80 3.09
C CYS A 42 -9.76 6.71 2.28
N GLU A 43 -8.58 6.21 1.90
CA GLU A 43 -7.59 6.96 1.11
C GLU A 43 -7.79 6.87 -0.41
N CYS A 44 -8.78 6.11 -0.87
CA CYS A 44 -9.03 5.89 -2.31
C CYS A 44 -10.28 6.61 -2.83
N HIS A 45 -11.25 6.91 -1.98
CA HIS A 45 -12.44 7.66 -2.34
C HIS A 45 -12.92 8.46 -1.15
N THR A 46 -13.82 9.40 -1.40
CA THR A 46 -14.45 10.17 -0.32
C THR A 46 -15.14 9.20 0.64
N PRO A 47 -14.85 9.24 1.95
CA PRO A 47 -15.50 8.38 2.93
C PRO A 47 -17.02 8.54 2.87
N LEU A 48 -17.74 7.43 3.05
CA LEU A 48 -19.20 7.44 3.16
C LEU A 48 -19.58 7.95 4.54
N SER A 49 -20.14 9.15 4.62
CA SER A 49 -20.56 9.76 5.89
C SER A 49 -21.83 9.14 6.49
N ASP A 50 -22.60 8.42 5.67
CA ASP A 50 -23.96 7.96 5.97
C ASP A 50 -24.26 6.55 5.40
N GLY A 51 -23.21 5.77 5.10
CA GLY A 51 -23.34 4.39 4.61
C GLY A 51 -23.87 4.30 3.17
N PHE A 52 -24.68 3.26 2.89
CA PHE A 52 -25.13 2.92 1.53
C PHE A 52 -25.87 4.06 0.81
N SER A 53 -26.61 4.88 1.56
CA SER A 53 -27.39 6.01 1.01
C SER A 53 -26.56 7.24 0.67
N SER A 54 -25.25 7.20 0.94
CA SER A 54 -24.38 8.34 0.69
C SER A 54 -24.40 8.71 -0.79
N PRO A 55 -24.54 10.00 -1.14
CA PRO A 55 -24.33 10.47 -2.51
C PRO A 55 -22.94 10.09 -3.05
N ASN A 56 -21.96 9.91 -2.16
CA ASN A 56 -20.61 9.46 -2.49
C ASN A 56 -20.47 7.94 -2.65
N HIS A 57 -21.51 7.15 -2.33
CA HIS A 57 -21.50 5.69 -2.49
C HIS A 57 -21.82 5.25 -3.93
N ILE A 58 -22.62 6.05 -4.64
CA ILE A 58 -23.11 5.75 -5.99
C ILE A 58 -22.70 6.85 -7.00
N GLY A 59 -21.97 7.86 -6.54
CA GLY A 59 -21.52 8.98 -7.36
C GLY A 59 -22.61 9.99 -7.72
N ASN A 60 -22.17 11.10 -8.32
CA ASN A 60 -23.09 12.09 -8.93
C ASN A 60 -23.68 11.57 -10.26
N THR A 61 -23.09 10.51 -10.82
CA THR A 61 -23.57 9.75 -11.95
C THR A 61 -24.05 8.40 -11.45
N PRO A 62 -25.37 8.10 -11.46
CA PRO A 62 -25.89 6.82 -10.97
C PRO A 62 -25.62 5.68 -11.97
N ASP A 63 -24.34 5.38 -12.19
CA ASP A 63 -23.85 4.27 -13.02
C ASP A 63 -23.45 3.04 -12.18
N GLY A 64 -23.52 3.16 -10.85
CA GLY A 64 -23.18 2.10 -9.90
C GLY A 64 -21.67 1.89 -9.74
N ILE A 65 -20.86 2.92 -10.02
CA ILE A 65 -19.40 2.89 -9.90
C ILE A 65 -18.97 3.91 -8.84
N ALA A 66 -18.18 3.47 -7.86
CA ALA A 66 -17.56 4.39 -6.91
C ALA A 66 -16.47 5.23 -7.59
N GLU A 67 -16.50 6.55 -7.43
CA GLU A 67 -15.45 7.43 -7.90
C GLU A 67 -14.23 7.38 -6.99
N ILE A 68 -13.05 7.23 -7.61
CA ILE A 68 -11.78 7.26 -6.92
C ILE A 68 -11.37 8.72 -6.70
N ASN A 69 -11.24 9.10 -5.44
CA ASN A 69 -10.70 10.37 -4.98
C ASN A 69 -9.63 10.08 -3.92
N PHE A 70 -8.38 10.12 -4.37
CA PHE A 70 -7.23 9.78 -3.55
C PHE A 70 -6.99 10.77 -2.41
N GLY A 71 -6.86 10.24 -1.20
CA GLY A 71 -6.63 10.99 0.04
C GLY A 71 -5.18 11.44 0.23
N PRO A 72 -4.89 12.17 1.32
CA PRO A 72 -3.58 12.75 1.59
C PRO A 72 -2.45 11.73 1.72
N LEU A 73 -2.69 10.55 2.32
CA LEU A 73 -1.64 9.55 2.54
C LEU A 73 -1.08 9.07 1.20
N SER A 74 -1.96 8.81 0.24
CA SER A 74 -1.56 8.39 -1.11
C SER A 74 -0.74 9.44 -1.87
N LYS A 75 -0.81 10.71 -1.44
CA LYS A 75 -0.13 11.89 -2.02
C LYS A 75 1.07 12.34 -1.17
N THR A 76 1.51 11.53 -0.21
CA THR A 76 2.62 11.89 0.69
C THR A 76 3.90 12.16 -0.08
N ILE A 77 4.41 13.38 0.05
CA ILE A 77 5.67 13.82 -0.55
C ILE A 77 6.83 13.32 0.32
N THR A 78 7.81 12.69 -0.33
CA THR A 78 9.08 12.33 0.31
C THR A 78 10.23 13.12 -0.29
N VAL A 79 11.08 13.68 0.57
CA VAL A 79 12.16 14.59 0.16
C VAL A 79 13.52 13.91 0.30
N PHE A 80 14.46 14.26 -0.59
CA PHE A 80 15.86 13.83 -0.53
C PHE A 80 16.79 14.99 -0.90
N GLU A 81 18.09 14.79 -0.71
CA GLU A 81 19.07 15.80 -1.12
C GLU A 81 19.03 15.99 -2.64
N GLY A 82 18.61 17.17 -3.09
CA GLY A 82 18.51 17.50 -4.51
C GLY A 82 17.12 17.30 -5.14
N GLY A 83 16.09 16.91 -4.37
CA GLY A 83 14.74 16.83 -4.92
C GLY A 83 13.67 16.24 -4.00
N GLN A 84 12.51 15.96 -4.57
CA GLN A 84 11.40 15.31 -3.90
C GLN A 84 10.64 14.41 -4.88
N PHE A 85 9.91 13.44 -4.34
CA PHE A 85 8.92 12.66 -5.06
C PHE A 85 7.55 13.23 -4.77
N GLU A 86 6.80 13.54 -5.82
CA GLU A 86 5.45 14.07 -5.77
C GLU A 86 4.50 13.02 -6.32
N PRO A 87 3.81 12.24 -5.47
CA PRO A 87 2.82 11.29 -5.93
C PRO A 87 1.62 12.00 -6.58
N ASP A 88 1.22 11.50 -7.74
CA ASP A 88 -0.04 11.83 -8.40
C ASP A 88 -0.79 10.52 -8.67
N PRO A 89 -1.47 9.97 -7.65
CA PRO A 89 -2.07 8.65 -7.70
C PRO A 89 -3.06 8.48 -8.84
N VAL A 90 -2.95 7.37 -9.57
CA VAL A 90 -3.81 7.04 -10.70
C VAL A 90 -4.51 5.71 -10.47
N TRP A 91 -5.81 5.67 -10.80
CA TRP A 91 -6.58 4.44 -10.97
C TRP A 91 -6.89 4.26 -12.46
N ASP A 92 -6.42 3.17 -13.04
CA ASP A 92 -6.80 2.73 -14.38
C ASP A 92 -7.84 1.62 -14.29
N ARG A 93 -9.09 1.95 -14.61
CA ARG A 93 -10.21 1.01 -14.62
C ARG A 93 -10.06 -0.10 -15.67
N GLY A 94 -9.42 0.17 -16.80
CA GLY A 94 -9.28 -0.77 -17.90
C GLY A 94 -8.35 -1.92 -17.57
N THR A 95 -7.25 -1.62 -16.88
CA THR A 95 -6.27 -2.62 -16.42
C THR A 95 -6.49 -3.07 -14.97
N ALA A 96 -7.38 -2.38 -14.25
CA ALA A 96 -7.63 -2.55 -12.84
C ALA A 96 -6.39 -2.29 -11.97
N THR A 97 -5.56 -1.31 -12.33
CA THR A 97 -4.30 -1.02 -11.60
C THR A 97 -4.30 0.33 -10.92
N CYS A 98 -3.67 0.39 -9.76
CA CYS A 98 -3.34 1.63 -9.07
C CYS A 98 -1.84 1.92 -9.26
N SER A 99 -1.45 3.16 -9.51
CA SER A 99 -0.04 3.52 -9.68
C SER A 99 0.25 4.95 -9.24
N ASN A 100 1.53 5.31 -9.22
CA ASN A 100 2.02 6.67 -8.99
C ASN A 100 1.60 7.28 -7.64
N SER A 101 1.20 6.44 -6.68
CA SER A 101 0.91 6.83 -5.31
C SER A 101 2.11 6.59 -4.40
N TYR A 102 2.10 7.23 -3.24
CA TYR A 102 3.10 7.04 -2.19
C TYR A 102 3.25 5.55 -1.83
N CYS A 103 2.17 4.84 -1.50
CA CYS A 103 2.25 3.41 -1.15
C CYS A 103 2.53 2.50 -2.37
N HIS A 104 2.30 2.96 -3.60
CA HIS A 104 2.52 2.19 -4.82
C HIS A 104 3.65 2.78 -5.66
N GLY A 105 4.78 3.01 -5.00
CA GLY A 105 6.08 3.12 -5.65
C GLY A 105 6.58 4.52 -5.89
N ASN A 106 5.74 5.55 -5.86
CA ASN A 106 6.18 6.94 -6.03
C ASN A 106 6.56 7.59 -4.70
N PHE A 107 7.65 7.09 -4.13
CA PHE A 107 8.26 7.66 -2.94
C PHE A 107 9.77 7.51 -3.08
N LYS A 108 10.49 8.26 -2.25
CA LYS A 108 11.93 8.14 -2.12
C LYS A 108 12.24 6.70 -1.81
N ASP A 109 13.15 6.11 -2.59
CA ASP A 109 13.55 4.73 -2.38
C ASP A 109 12.40 3.74 -2.65
N GLY A 110 11.48 4.10 -3.55
CA GLY A 110 10.39 3.26 -4.04
C GLY A 110 10.62 2.70 -5.44
N ASN A 111 9.93 1.60 -5.76
CA ASN A 111 9.89 1.03 -7.09
C ASN A 111 8.85 1.78 -7.94
N LEU A 112 9.30 2.77 -8.70
CA LEU A 112 8.44 3.66 -9.50
C LEU A 112 7.54 2.95 -10.53
N ASN A 113 7.87 1.71 -10.91
CA ASN A 113 7.06 0.90 -11.82
C ASN A 113 6.00 0.05 -11.11
N SER A 114 5.83 0.22 -9.79
CA SER A 114 4.81 -0.50 -9.02
C SER A 114 3.41 -0.10 -9.48
N ALA A 115 2.71 -1.05 -10.08
CA ALA A 115 1.33 -0.90 -10.53
C ALA A 115 0.49 -2.11 -10.07
N PRO A 116 0.23 -2.25 -8.76
CA PRO A 116 -0.55 -3.36 -8.23
C PRO A 116 -1.96 -3.36 -8.80
N LYS A 117 -2.51 -4.56 -8.92
CA LYS A 117 -3.82 -4.80 -9.51
C LYS A 117 -4.85 -4.91 -8.39
N TRP A 118 -5.90 -4.09 -8.48
CA TRP A 118 -7.00 -4.02 -7.52
C TRP A 118 -7.66 -5.37 -7.24
N THR A 119 -7.72 -6.21 -8.26
CA THR A 119 -8.31 -7.54 -8.23
C THR A 119 -7.33 -8.65 -7.88
N ASP A 120 -6.07 -8.33 -7.58
CA ASP A 120 -5.05 -9.31 -7.24
C ASP A 120 -4.28 -8.89 -5.98
N ARG A 121 -4.59 -9.55 -4.87
CA ARG A 121 -3.92 -9.32 -3.58
C ARG A 121 -2.43 -9.66 -3.62
N GLU A 122 -2.00 -10.59 -4.47
CA GLU A 122 -0.61 -11.04 -4.54
C GLU A 122 0.27 -10.08 -5.35
N SER A 123 -0.34 -9.02 -5.92
CA SER A 123 0.37 -7.95 -6.62
C SER A 123 1.16 -7.04 -5.68
N VAL A 124 0.90 -7.09 -4.36
CA VAL A 124 1.68 -6.41 -3.32
C VAL A 124 2.39 -7.43 -2.42
N LYS A 125 3.71 -7.39 -2.41
CA LYS A 125 4.60 -8.31 -1.67
C LYS A 125 5.97 -7.66 -1.48
N CYS A 126 6.86 -8.29 -0.71
CA CYS A 126 8.26 -7.86 -0.70
C CYS A 126 8.79 -7.74 -2.15
N GLY A 127 9.51 -6.66 -2.45
CA GLY A 127 9.93 -6.36 -3.82
C GLY A 127 8.94 -5.54 -4.65
N SER A 128 7.66 -5.40 -4.25
CA SER A 128 6.72 -4.56 -5.01
C SER A 128 6.92 -3.07 -4.71
N CYS A 129 7.15 -2.70 -3.44
CA CYS A 129 7.26 -1.29 -3.03
C CYS A 129 8.71 -0.78 -3.06
N HIS A 130 9.66 -1.56 -2.56
CA HIS A 130 11.10 -1.28 -2.57
C HIS A 130 11.88 -2.59 -2.78
N GLY A 131 13.20 -2.57 -2.58
CA GLY A 131 14.07 -3.74 -2.76
C GLY A 131 13.53 -5.03 -2.12
N ASP A 132 13.82 -6.17 -2.75
CA ASP A 132 13.39 -7.48 -2.31
C ASP A 132 14.51 -8.20 -1.54
N PRO A 133 14.35 -8.42 -0.23
CA PRO A 133 15.35 -9.12 0.59
C PRO A 133 15.53 -10.60 0.20
N VAL A 134 14.60 -11.21 -0.53
CA VAL A 134 14.73 -12.60 -1.02
C VAL A 134 15.62 -12.68 -2.26
N THR A 135 15.69 -11.61 -3.05
CA THR A 135 16.51 -11.57 -4.27
C THR A 135 17.96 -11.12 -4.03
N GLY A 136 18.32 -10.81 -2.78
CA GLY A 136 19.61 -10.22 -2.46
C GLY A 136 19.76 -8.79 -2.99
N ASN A 137 18.65 -8.10 -3.22
CA ASN A 137 18.64 -6.68 -3.53
C ASN A 137 17.67 -5.94 -2.59
N PRO A 138 18.03 -5.78 -1.30
CA PRO A 138 17.25 -4.96 -0.37
C PRO A 138 17.26 -3.47 -0.78
N ASN A 139 18.07 -3.08 -1.77
CA ASN A 139 18.21 -1.70 -2.17
C ASN A 139 17.07 -1.25 -3.08
N PRO A 140 16.52 -0.07 -2.81
CA PRO A 140 15.58 0.56 -3.70
C PRO A 140 16.23 1.26 -4.90
N LEU A 141 15.49 1.31 -6.00
CA LEU A 141 15.87 1.95 -7.26
C LEU A 141 15.48 3.46 -7.24
N PRO A 142 16.15 4.35 -8.00
CA PRO A 142 17.08 4.07 -9.08
C PRO A 142 18.56 4.25 -8.72
N ASN A 143 18.92 4.49 -7.46
CA ASN A 143 20.31 4.87 -7.14
C ASN A 143 21.04 3.98 -6.15
N GLY A 144 20.44 2.99 -5.47
CA GLY A 144 21.17 2.07 -4.58
C GLY A 144 22.08 2.74 -3.53
N ASN A 145 21.92 4.05 -3.37
CA ASN A 145 22.76 4.96 -2.60
C ASN A 145 21.87 5.49 -1.48
N PHE A 146 21.37 4.59 -0.66
CA PHE A 146 20.96 4.96 0.68
C PHE A 146 21.86 4.21 1.67
N PHE A 147 22.43 5.03 2.57
CA PHE A 147 23.44 4.77 3.57
C PHE A 147 23.94 3.32 3.70
N HIS A 148 25.23 3.15 3.40
CA HIS A 148 25.94 1.91 3.61
C HIS A 148 25.72 1.41 5.06
N PRO A 149 25.48 0.11 5.28
CA PRO A 149 25.45 -0.93 4.25
C PRO A 149 24.15 -1.75 4.22
N HIS A 150 23.44 -1.68 3.09
CA HIS A 150 22.60 -2.77 2.62
C HIS A 150 23.41 -3.59 1.59
N PHE A 151 23.71 -4.85 1.94
CA PHE A 151 24.52 -5.75 1.10
C PHE A 151 23.66 -6.82 0.44
N SER A 152 24.15 -7.39 -0.67
CA SER A 152 23.40 -8.38 -1.45
C SER A 152 23.23 -9.74 -0.75
N ASN A 153 24.03 -10.02 0.28
CA ASN A 153 23.89 -11.22 1.11
C ASN A 153 22.92 -11.03 2.28
N PHE A 154 22.32 -9.85 2.43
CA PHE A 154 21.31 -9.61 3.45
C PHE A 154 19.98 -10.23 3.03
N THR A 155 19.36 -10.92 4.00
CA THR A 155 18.05 -11.57 3.87
C THR A 155 17.08 -10.95 4.87
N ILE A 156 15.79 -11.31 4.79
CA ILE A 156 14.76 -10.76 5.69
C ILE A 156 15.12 -10.90 7.19
N ASN A 157 15.84 -11.96 7.57
CA ASN A 157 16.28 -12.23 8.95
C ASN A 157 17.49 -11.39 9.40
N THR A 158 18.05 -10.55 8.52
CA THR A 158 19.18 -9.65 8.84
C THR A 158 18.71 -8.22 9.11
N CYS A 159 17.53 -7.84 8.63
CA CYS A 159 17.02 -6.47 8.71
C CYS A 159 16.93 -5.96 10.15
N TYR A 160 16.51 -6.80 11.10
CA TYR A 160 16.32 -6.43 12.51
C TYR A 160 17.61 -5.95 13.20
N GLN A 161 18.79 -6.37 12.70
CA GLN A 161 20.07 -5.99 13.28
C GLN A 161 20.26 -4.47 13.24
N CYS A 162 19.69 -3.81 12.23
CA CYS A 162 19.69 -2.36 12.08
C CYS A 162 18.29 -1.75 12.28
N HIS A 163 17.23 -2.42 11.81
CA HIS A 163 15.84 -1.92 11.77
C HIS A 163 14.92 -2.60 12.81
N GLY A 164 15.47 -3.03 13.94
CA GLY A 164 14.75 -3.75 15.00
C GLY A 164 13.64 -2.97 15.71
N LEU A 165 13.48 -1.67 15.42
CA LEU A 165 12.28 -0.91 15.80
C LEU A 165 11.06 -1.20 14.92
N VAL A 166 11.25 -1.87 13.78
CA VAL A 166 10.22 -2.11 12.75
C VAL A 166 10.03 -3.59 12.46
N ILE A 167 11.10 -4.39 12.50
CA ILE A 167 11.08 -5.80 12.11
C ILE A 167 11.82 -6.68 13.13
N ASN A 168 11.27 -7.87 13.41
CA ASN A 168 11.85 -8.86 14.31
C ASN A 168 12.85 -9.80 13.61
N PRO A 169 13.62 -10.60 14.38
CA PRO A 169 14.60 -11.54 13.83
C PRO A 169 14.05 -12.60 12.86
N ASP A 170 12.76 -12.91 12.94
CA ASP A 170 12.06 -13.85 12.06
C ASP A 170 11.53 -13.19 10.76
N GLY A 171 11.75 -11.89 10.58
CA GLY A 171 11.28 -11.12 9.45
C GLY A 171 9.85 -10.58 9.60
N THR A 172 9.22 -10.74 10.76
CA THR A 172 7.88 -10.19 11.02
C THR A 172 7.97 -8.69 11.28
N ILE A 173 7.16 -7.88 10.57
CA ILE A 173 7.01 -6.45 10.86
C ILE A 173 6.25 -6.31 12.18
N ILE A 174 6.89 -5.71 13.18
CA ILE A 174 6.33 -5.48 14.52
C ILE A 174 5.70 -4.11 14.69
N ASP A 175 6.05 -3.17 13.81
CA ASP A 175 5.50 -1.83 13.81
C ASP A 175 5.13 -1.42 12.37
N PRO A 176 3.92 -1.78 11.93
CA PRO A 176 3.45 -1.49 10.58
C PRO A 176 3.24 0.00 10.31
N GLU A 177 3.02 0.83 11.35
CA GLU A 177 2.97 2.28 11.22
C GLU A 177 4.34 2.83 10.85
N LYS A 178 5.37 2.41 11.58
CA LYS A 178 6.75 2.81 11.29
C LYS A 178 7.25 2.31 9.94
N HIS A 179 6.81 1.13 9.49
CA HIS A 179 7.27 0.56 8.23
C HIS A 179 6.91 1.42 7.00
N VAL A 180 5.80 2.16 7.04
CA VAL A 180 5.29 2.94 5.89
C VAL A 180 5.21 4.45 6.13
N ASN A 181 5.79 4.97 7.22
CA ASN A 181 5.70 6.40 7.57
C ASN A 181 6.65 7.32 6.76
N GLY A 182 7.43 6.76 5.83
CA GLY A 182 8.35 7.52 4.97
C GLY A 182 9.68 7.85 5.64
N VAL A 183 9.94 7.30 6.83
CA VAL A 183 11.16 7.48 7.62
C VAL A 183 11.84 6.14 7.82
N VAL A 184 13.13 6.08 7.50
CA VAL A 184 13.93 4.89 7.79
C VAL A 184 14.27 4.86 9.28
N ASN A 185 13.65 3.93 10.02
CA ASN A 185 13.87 3.77 11.45
C ASN A 185 14.99 2.76 11.76
N PHE A 186 15.90 3.13 12.66
CA PHE A 186 17.01 2.29 13.10
C PHE A 186 16.94 2.02 14.60
N ASN A 187 17.58 0.95 15.06
CA ASN A 187 17.83 0.67 16.47
C ASN A 187 18.47 1.90 17.14
N SER A 188 17.94 2.30 18.29
CA SER A 188 18.58 3.31 19.12
C SER A 188 19.96 2.80 19.55
N ARG A 189 20.98 3.64 19.42
CA ARG A 189 22.30 3.37 19.99
C ARG A 189 22.28 3.45 21.51
#